data_AF-A0A7C8CQE4-F1
#
_entry.id   AF-A0A7C8CQE4-F1
#
_cell.length_a   1.000
_cell.length_b   1.000
_cell.length_c   1.000
_cell.angle_alpha   90.00
_cell.angle_beta   90.00
_cell.angle_gamma   90.00
#
_symmetry.space_group_name_H-M   'P 1'
#
loop_
_entity.id
_entity.type
_entity.pdbx_description
1 polymer ?
#
loop_
_entity_poly.entity_id
_entity_poly.type
_entity_poly.pdbx_seq_one_letter_code
_entity_poly.pdbx_strand_id
1 'polypeptide(L)'
;MENPAKAASRLLLSTGLGLLLVTGLALQRNLLSISTPNYGWLIPLSALIFIYLSMMMNKGKGPLSTLFPDENNMDVVERVSKEIEITKKEDEMGGAWAQLEASLLSSEIGEEEE
;
A
#
# COMPACT_ATOMS: atom_id res chain seq x y z
N MET A 1 -6.88 1.72 -3.76
CA MET A 1 -6.39 1.12 -2.50
C MET A 1 -5.51 2.16 -1.82
N GLU A 2 -5.60 2.36 -0.51
CA GLU A 2 -4.71 3.32 0.16
C GLU A 2 -3.30 2.73 0.20
N ASN A 3 -2.30 3.53 -0.16
CA ASN A 3 -0.91 3.12 -0.12
C ASN A 3 -0.54 2.71 1.34
N PRO A 4 0.07 1.53 1.53
CA PRO A 4 0.33 0.97 2.86
C PRO A 4 1.22 1.87 3.71
N ALA A 5 2.17 2.59 3.09
CA ALA A 5 3.02 3.56 3.80
C ALA A 5 2.21 4.74 4.36
N LYS A 6 1.19 5.18 3.62
CA LYS A 6 0.30 6.29 4.04
C LYS A 6 -0.66 5.88 5.15
N ALA A 7 -1.15 4.64 5.11
CA ALA A 7 -1.98 4.08 6.18
C ALA A 7 -1.16 3.93 7.49
N ALA A 8 0.04 3.37 7.39
CA ALA A 8 0.93 3.18 8.54
C ALA A 8 1.44 4.52 9.12
N SER A 9 1.75 5.50 8.26
CA SER A 9 2.13 6.84 8.74
C SER A 9 0.99 7.51 9.50
N ARG A 10 -0.26 7.37 9.05
CA ARG A 10 -1.43 7.94 9.74
C ARG A 10 -1.62 7.34 11.12
N LEU A 11 -1.40 6.04 11.29
CA LEU A 11 -1.47 5.36 12.60
C LEU A 11 -0.33 5.79 13.54
N LEU A 12 0.89 5.93 13.02
CA LEU A 12 2.02 6.45 13.79
C LEU A 12 1.80 7.91 14.22
N LEU A 13 1.27 8.74 13.33
CA LEU A 13 0.95 10.14 13.61
C LEU A 13 -0.11 10.25 14.70
N SER A 14 -1.22 9.51 14.59
CA SER A 14 -2.30 9.55 15.57
C SER A 14 -1.83 9.04 16.94
N THR A 15 -1.02 7.98 16.96
CA THR A 15 -0.42 7.45 18.20
C THR A 15 0.55 8.45 18.83
N GLY A 16 1.42 9.07 18.03
CA GLY A 16 2.36 10.09 18.50
C GLY A 16 1.66 11.33 19.06
N LEU A 17 0.59 11.79 18.40
CA LEU A 17 -0.25 12.89 18.90
C LEU A 17 -0.98 12.51 20.19
N GLY A 18 -1.48 11.28 20.30
CA GLY A 18 -2.09 10.76 21.52
C GLY A 18 -1.11 10.76 22.70
N LEU A 19 0.13 10.31 22.48
CA LEU A 19 1.18 10.35 23.51
C LEU A 19 1.58 11.77 23.90
N LEU A 20 1.59 12.72 22.95
CA LEU A 20 1.79 14.14 23.25
C LEU A 20 0.69 14.68 24.16
N LEU A 21 -0.56 14.33 23.88
CA LEU A 21 -1.71 14.74 24.70
C LEU A 21 -1.59 14.16 26.12
N VAL A 22 -1.28 12.87 26.24
CA VAL A 22 -1.03 12.21 27.54
C VAL A 22 0.09 12.91 28.32
N THR A 23 1.18 13.28 27.63
CA THR A 23 2.29 14.04 28.25
C THR A 23 1.80 15.39 28.80
N GLY A 24 1.00 16.14 28.03
CA GLY A 24 0.44 17.41 28.45
C GLY A 24 -0.45 17.27 29.69
N LEU A 25 -1.31 16.24 29.73
CA LEU A 25 -2.15 15.95 30.90
C LEU A 25 -1.33 15.51 32.11
N ALA A 26 -0.25 14.75 31.91
CA ALA A 26 0.64 14.31 32.97
C ALA A 26 1.42 15.48 33.60
N LEU A 27 1.84 16.46 32.78
CA LEU A 27 2.42 17.72 33.26
C LEU A 27 1.39 18.55 34.04
N GLN A 28 0.15 18.67 33.54
CA GLN A 28 -0.92 19.40 34.22
C GLN A 28 -1.24 18.82 35.62
N ARG A 29 -1.17 17.48 35.76
CA ARG A 29 -1.39 16.79 37.03
C ARG A 29 -0.16 16.70 37.93
N ASN A 30 0.95 17.36 37.55
CA ASN A 30 2.22 17.35 38.27
C ASN A 30 2.81 15.93 38.45
N LEU A 31 2.44 14.99 37.58
CA LEU A 31 2.97 13.62 37.55
C LEU A 31 4.34 13.56 36.87
N LEU A 32 4.63 14.53 36.00
CA LEU A 32 5.94 14.75 35.39
C LEU A 32 6.53 16.04 35.98
N SER A 33 7.68 15.90 36.63
CA SER A 33 8.44 17.04 37.16
C SER A 33 9.62 17.36 36.25
N ILE A 34 9.81 18.65 35.92
CA ILE A 34 10.99 19.12 35.18
C ILE A 34 12.27 19.01 36.04
N SER A 35 12.14 19.10 37.37
CA SER A 35 13.28 19.19 38.28
C SER A 35 13.83 17.83 38.72
N THR A 36 13.05 16.75 38.57
CA THR A 36 13.48 15.39 38.90
C THR A 36 13.23 14.48 37.69
N PRO A 37 14.27 14.15 36.91
CA PRO A 37 14.11 13.26 35.76
C PRO A 37 13.67 11.88 36.25
N ASN A 38 12.42 11.54 35.95
CA ASN A 38 11.80 10.24 36.23
C ASN A 38 11.61 9.47 34.91
N TYR A 39 11.42 8.15 34.99
CA TYR A 39 11.12 7.28 33.85
C TYR A 39 9.91 7.74 33.01
N GLY A 40 9.02 8.55 33.59
CA GLY A 40 7.91 9.19 32.87
C GLY A 40 8.34 10.07 31.68
N TRP A 41 9.59 10.55 31.63
CA TRP A 41 10.12 11.32 30.49
C TRP A 41 10.29 10.48 29.22
N LEU A 42 10.22 9.15 29.31
CA LEU A 42 10.21 8.27 28.14
C LEU A 42 8.96 8.46 27.27
N ILE A 43 7.84 8.89 27.87
CA ILE A 43 6.56 9.10 27.17
C ILE A 43 6.69 10.22 26.12
N PRO A 44 7.10 11.46 26.46
CA PRO A 44 7.31 12.51 25.46
C PRO A 44 8.40 12.16 24.44
N LEU A 45 9.45 11.46 24.86
CA LEU A 45 10.52 11.02 23.96
C LEU A 45 9.97 10.07 22.89
N SER A 46 9.19 9.07 23.30
CA SER A 46 8.52 8.14 22.38
C SER A 46 7.52 8.85 21.47
N ALA A 47 6.78 9.84 21.98
CA ALA A 47 5.86 10.64 21.18
C ALA A 47 6.58 11.35 20.03
N LEU A 48 7.72 12.00 20.31
CA LEU A 48 8.54 12.67 19.30
C LEU A 48 9.11 11.68 18.27
N ILE A 49 9.56 10.50 18.72
CA ILE A 49 10.06 9.44 17.83
C ILE A 49 8.96 9.00 16.85
N PHE A 50 7.73 8.77 17.33
CA PHE A 50 6.62 8.34 16.46
C PHE A 50 6.19 9.42 15.45
N ILE A 51 6.15 10.68 15.87
CA ILE A 51 5.86 11.80 14.96
C ILE A 51 6.96 11.94 13.91
N TYR A 52 8.23 11.81 14.33
CA TYR A 52 9.38 11.87 13.43
C TYR A 52 9.34 10.73 12.40
N LEU A 53 9.12 9.49 12.84
CA LEU A 53 8.98 8.33 11.96
C LEU A 53 7.82 8.48 10.98
N SER A 54 6.68 8.97 11.47
CA SER A 54 5.51 9.24 10.63
C SER A 54 5.83 10.24 9.52
N MET A 55 6.54 11.33 9.84
CA MET A 55 6.90 12.34 8.84
C MET A 55 7.90 11.81 7.83
N MET A 56 8.79 10.92 8.26
CA MET A 56 9.76 10.25 7.40
C MET A 56 9.08 9.28 6.42
N MET A 57 8.14 8.46 6.89
CA MET A 57 7.36 7.52 6.06
C MET A 57 6.52 8.25 5.02
N ASN A 58 5.92 9.39 5.37
CA ASN A 58 5.10 10.17 4.42
C ASN A 58 5.94 10.83 3.30
N LYS A 59 7.27 10.86 3.44
CA LYS A 59 8.20 11.38 2.42
C LYS A 59 8.79 10.26 1.54
N GLY A 60 8.38 9.00 1.73
CA GLY A 60 8.86 7.85 0.96
C GLY A 60 10.36 7.56 1.14
N LYS A 61 11.01 8.14 2.15
CA LYS A 61 12.45 8.02 2.39
C LYS A 61 12.70 7.61 3.83
N GLY A 62 13.33 6.46 4.05
CA GLY A 62 13.78 6.05 5.38
C GLY A 62 13.94 4.54 5.55
N PRO A 63 14.40 4.10 6.73
CA PRO A 63 14.68 2.68 7.01
C PRO A 63 13.43 1.79 6.97
N LEU A 64 12.23 2.37 7.12
CA LEU A 64 10.96 1.65 7.01
C LEU A 64 10.40 1.59 5.57
N SER A 65 11.04 2.21 4.57
CA SER A 65 10.55 2.15 3.18
C SER A 65 10.63 0.75 2.57
N THR A 66 11.44 -0.14 3.16
CA THR A 66 11.52 -1.55 2.78
C THR A 66 10.40 -2.38 3.38
N LEU A 67 9.88 -2.01 4.56
CA LEU A 67 8.76 -2.68 5.22
C LEU A 67 7.40 -2.15 4.74
N PHE A 68 7.35 -0.86 4.43
CA PHE A 68 6.17 -0.19 3.89
C PHE A 68 6.58 0.53 2.61
N PRO A 69 6.63 -0.20 1.48
CA PRO A 69 6.92 0.39 0.19
C PRO A 69 5.94 1.51 -0.11
N ASP A 70 6.46 2.66 -0.54
CA ASP A 70 5.65 3.73 -1.10
C ASP A 70 5.27 3.34 -2.53
N GLU A 71 4.33 2.40 -2.64
CA GLU A 71 3.86 1.91 -3.93
C GLU A 71 3.03 3.02 -4.59
N ASN A 72 3.59 3.65 -5.62
CA ASN A 72 2.90 4.69 -6.36
C ASN A 72 1.69 4.05 -7.04
N ASN A 73 0.49 4.58 -6.77
CA ASN A 73 -0.75 4.05 -7.35
C ASN A 73 -0.71 4.00 -8.88
N MET A 74 0.09 4.86 -9.52
CA MET A 74 0.29 4.85 -10.97
C MET A 74 0.96 3.56 -11.46
N ASP A 75 1.98 3.06 -10.76
CA ASP A 75 2.71 1.85 -11.16
C ASP A 75 1.84 0.59 -11.00
N VAL A 76 0.97 0.59 -9.98
CA VAL A 76 -0.01 -0.48 -9.75
C VAL A 76 -1.08 -0.45 -10.84
N VAL A 77 -1.61 0.73 -11.14
CA VAL A 77 -2.62 0.90 -12.20
C VAL A 77 -2.04 0.52 -13.56
N GLU A 78 -0.84 0.98 -13.91
CA GLU A 78 -0.21 0.65 -15.19
C GLU A 78 0.02 -0.84 -15.35
N ARG A 79 0.51 -1.52 -14.31
CA ARG A 79 0.73 -2.98 -14.34
C ARG A 79 -0.58 -3.75 -14.49
N VAL A 80 -1.60 -3.40 -13.70
CA VAL A 80 -2.92 -4.06 -13.76
C VAL A 80 -3.61 -3.79 -15.09
N SER A 81 -3.51 -2.56 -15.61
CA SER A 81 -4.06 -2.21 -16.92
C SER A 81 -3.44 -3.06 -18.03
N LYS A 82 -2.12 -3.24 -17.98
CA LYS A 82 -1.37 -4.07 -18.93
C LYS A 82 -1.77 -5.55 -18.84
N GLU A 83 -1.99 -6.07 -17.63
CA GLU A 83 -2.42 -7.46 -17.42
C GLU A 83 -3.84 -7.71 -17.98
N ILE A 84 -4.76 -6.76 -17.79
CA ILE A 84 -6.10 -6.80 -18.39
C ILE A 84 -6.03 -6.76 -19.92
N GLU A 85 -5.18 -5.89 -20.49
CA GLU A 85 -5.01 -5.78 -21.94
C GLU A 85 -4.46 -7.08 -22.55
N ILE A 86 -3.47 -7.69 -21.92
CA ILE A 86 -2.92 -8.99 -22.35
C ILE A 86 -4.00 -10.08 -22.28
N THR A 87 -4.74 -10.15 -21.17
CA THR A 87 -5.81 -11.16 -20.98
C THR A 87 -6.89 -11.03 -22.06
N LYS A 88 -7.32 -9.79 -22.34
CA LYS A 88 -8.31 -9.52 -23.38
C LYS A 88 -7.80 -9.91 -24.78
N LYS A 89 -6.53 -9.61 -25.07
CA LYS A 89 -5.91 -9.99 -26.34
C LYS A 89 -5.79 -11.51 -26.50
N GLU A 90 -5.47 -12.22 -25.43
CA GLU A 90 -5.41 -13.70 -25.43
C GLU A 90 -6.79 -14.32 -25.68
N ASP A 91 -7.85 -13.77 -25.09
CA ASP A 91 -9.24 -14.21 -25.32
C ASP A 91 -9.70 -13.97 -26.77
N GLU A 92 -9.43 -12.79 -27.32
CA GLU A 92 -9.72 -12.47 -28.72
C GLU A 92 -8.98 -13.39 -29.71
N MET A 93 -7.70 -13.67 -29.44
CA MET A 93 -6.93 -14.63 -30.24
C MET A 93 -7.51 -16.03 -30.12
N GLY A 94 -7.84 -16.49 -28.90
CA GLY A 94 -8.45 -17.81 -28.68
C GLY A 94 -9.77 -17.99 -29.44
N GLY A 95 -10.63 -16.96 -29.44
CA GLY A 95 -11.86 -16.95 -30.22
C GLY A 95 -11.61 -17.02 -31.74
N ALA A 96 -10.62 -16.29 -32.25
CA ALA A 96 -10.24 -16.34 -33.65
C ALA A 96 -9.69 -17.72 -34.08
N TRP A 97 -8.89 -18.35 -33.22
CA TRP A 97 -8.42 -19.73 -33.43
C TRP A 97 -9.58 -20.73 -33.44
N ALA A 98 -10.52 -20.63 -32.50
CA ALA A 98 -11.70 -21.52 -32.45
C ALA A 98 -12.58 -21.38 -33.71
N GLN A 99 -12.70 -20.16 -34.24
CA GLN A 99 -13.48 -19.90 -35.44
C GLN A 99 -12.79 -20.43 -36.70
N LEU A 100 -11.45 -20.34 -36.74
CA LEU A 100 -10.64 -20.91 -37.81
C LEU A 100 -10.68 -22.43 -37.78
N GLU A 101 -10.55 -23.05 -36.60
CA GLU A 101 -10.70 -24.50 -36.41
C GLU A 101 -12.09 -24.98 -36.83
N ALA A 102 -13.15 -24.27 -36.43
CA ALA A 102 -14.51 -24.60 -36.85
C ALA A 102 -14.69 -24.50 -38.37
N SER A 103 -14.11 -23.48 -39.01
CA SER A 103 -14.19 -23.36 -40.48
C SER A 103 -13.44 -24.49 -41.20
N LEU A 104 -12.29 -24.91 -40.67
CA LEU A 104 -11.46 -25.96 -41.26
C LEU A 104 -12.13 -27.33 -41.10
N LEU A 105 -12.72 -27.60 -39.93
CA LEU A 105 -13.53 -28.80 -39.71
C LEU A 105 -14.73 -28.86 -40.65
N SER A 106 -15.40 -27.72 -40.87
CA SER A 106 -16.55 -27.65 -41.77
C SER A 106 -16.17 -27.83 -43.25
N SER A 107 -14.99 -27.38 -43.66
CA SER A 107 -14.51 -27.62 -45.02
C SER A 107 -14.09 -29.07 -45.25
N GLU A 108 -13.45 -29.71 -44.26
CA GLU A 108 -13.02 -31.11 -44.36
C GLU A 108 -14.24 -32.06 -44.45
N ILE A 109 -15.29 -31.80 -43.66
CA ILE A 109 -16.58 -32.52 -43.78
C ILE A 109 -17.26 -32.29 -45.14
N GLY A 110 -17.20 -31.07 -45.69
CA GLY A 110 -17.77 -30.78 -47.00
C GLY A 110 -17.05 -31.45 -48.16
N GLU A 111 -15.73 -31.69 -48.03
CA GLU A 111 -14.93 -32.42 -49.01
C GLU A 111 -15.05 -33.95 -48.88
N GLU A 112 -15.45 -34.48 -47.72
CA GLU A 112 -15.70 -35.92 -47.52
C GLU A 112 -17.11 -36.38 -47.95
N GLU A 113 -18.08 -35.46 -48.08
CA GLU A 113 -19.45 -35.77 -48.52
C GLU A 113 -19.68 -35.69 -50.06
N GLU A 114 -18.68 -35.23 -50.84
CA GLU A 114 -18.66 -35.29 -52.33
C GLU A 114 -17.88 -36.50 -52.89
#